data_AF-A0A497HJA5-F1
#
_entry.id   AF-A0A497HJA5-F1
#
_cell.length_a   1.000
_cell.length_b   1.000
_cell.length_c   1.000
_cell.angle_alpha   90.00
_cell.angle_beta   90.00
_cell.angle_gamma   90.00
#
_symmetry.space_group_name_H-M   'P 1'
#
loop_
_entity.id
_entity.type
_entity.pdbx_description
1 polymer ?
#
loop_
_entity_poly.entity_id
_entity_poly.type
_entity_poly.pdbx_seq_one_letter_code
_entity_poly.pdbx_strand_id
1 'polypeptide(L)'
;MYALISLLIVIVVSIIIVKIGAVALEMTGLSRELATFQAQSAFSGVGFTTSESEHVVSHPVRRKIIRILMFVGSAGITSAMATLVLTFINQSPHE
;
A
#
# COMPACT_ATOMS: atom_id res chain seq x y z
N MET A 1 6.60 20.92 12.70
CA MET A 1 5.16 20.83 12.38
C MET A 1 4.89 20.27 10.99
N TYR A 2 5.49 20.84 9.92
CA TYR A 2 5.32 20.34 8.54
C TYR A 2 5.64 18.86 8.36
N ALA A 3 6.75 18.36 8.94
CA ALA A 3 7.11 16.95 8.79
C ALA A 3 6.09 15.97 9.42
N LEU A 4 5.49 16.35 10.56
CA LEU A 4 4.42 15.58 11.18
C LEU A 4 3.17 15.55 10.29
N ILE A 5 2.80 16.70 9.73
CA ILE A 5 1.66 16.80 8.80
C ILE A 5 1.92 15.94 7.55
N SER A 6 3.13 16.00 6.98
CA SER A 6 3.51 15.18 5.83
C SER A 6 3.44 13.68 6.13
N LEU A 7 3.92 13.25 7.30
CA LEU A 7 3.82 11.85 7.72
C LEU A 7 2.35 11.40 7.85
N LEU A 8 1.50 12.21 8.48
CA LEU A 8 0.07 11.91 8.60
C LEU A 8 -0.62 11.82 7.23
N ILE A 9 -0.27 12.70 6.29
CA ILE A 9 -0.78 12.64 4.92
C ILE A 9 -0.38 11.33 4.25
N VAL A 10 0.89 10.91 4.37
CA VAL A 10 1.37 9.64 3.79
C VAL A 10 0.59 8.45 4.37
N ILE A 11 0.36 8.43 5.68
CA ILE A 11 -0.41 7.37 6.34
C ILE A 11 -1.86 7.35 5.83
N VAL A 12 -2.53 8.50 5.79
CA VAL A 12 -3.93 8.61 5.34
C VAL A 12 -4.06 8.18 3.87
N VAL A 13 -3.17 8.66 3.00
CA VAL A 13 -3.15 8.27 1.58
C VAL A 13 -2.91 6.77 1.43
N SER A 14 -1.99 6.19 2.20
CA SER A 14 -1.74 4.75 2.20
C SER A 14 -2.99 3.94 2.58
N ILE A 15 -3.70 4.36 3.62
CA ILE A 15 -4.97 3.72 4.04
C ILE A 15 -6.03 3.82 2.93
N ILE A 16 -6.12 4.96 2.26
CA ILE A 16 -7.06 5.14 1.14
C ILE A 16 -6.72 4.21 -0.02
N ILE A 17 -5.44 4.08 -0.39
CA ILE A 17 -4.99 3.18 -1.46
C ILE A 17 -5.36 1.73 -1.14
N VAL A 18 -5.10 1.28 0.09
CA VAL A 18 -5.48 -0.07 0.55
C VAL A 18 -6.99 -0.28 0.46
N LYS A 19 -7.80 0.69 0.91
CA LYS A 19 -9.26 0.61 0.82
C LYS A 19 -9.76 0.52 -0.62
N ILE A 20 -9.21 1.33 -1.52
CA ILE A 20 -9.58 1.28 -2.95
C ILE A 20 -9.24 -0.10 -3.53
N GLY A 21 -8.06 -0.63 -3.20
CA GLY A 21 -7.66 -1.98 -3.58
C GLY A 21 -8.62 -3.07 -3.07
N ALA A 22 -9.02 -2.98 -1.81
CA ALA A 22 -9.96 -3.93 -1.20
C ALA A 22 -11.32 -3.91 -1.90
N VAL A 23 -11.89 -2.72 -2.14
CA VAL A 23 -13.17 -2.57 -2.86
C VAL A 23 -13.04 -3.11 -4.29
N ALA A 24 -11.93 -2.82 -4.98
CA ALA A 24 -11.70 -3.33 -6.33
C ALA A 24 -11.62 -4.87 -6.36
N LEU A 25 -11.01 -5.50 -5.36
CA LEU A 25 -10.98 -6.96 -5.23
C LEU A 25 -12.34 -7.54 -4.89
N GLU A 26 -13.11 -6.91 -4.00
CA GLU A 26 -14.48 -7.31 -3.66
C GLU A 26 -15.38 -7.29 -4.90
N MET A 27 -15.26 -6.27 -5.76
CA MET A 27 -15.99 -6.18 -7.03
C MET A 27 -15.66 -7.31 -8.02
N THR A 28 -14.55 -8.02 -7.84
CA THR A 28 -14.24 -9.22 -8.64
C THR A 28 -14.87 -10.50 -8.08
N GLY A 29 -15.66 -10.41 -7.00
CA GLY A 29 -16.34 -11.54 -6.36
C GLY A 29 -15.55 -12.20 -5.22
N LEU A 30 -14.55 -11.52 -4.67
CA LEU A 30 -13.86 -11.98 -3.47
C LEU A 30 -14.65 -11.57 -2.21
N SER A 31 -14.65 -12.40 -1.17
CA SER A 31 -15.30 -12.02 0.09
C SER A 31 -14.61 -10.78 0.68
N ARG A 32 -15.37 -9.93 1.38
CA ARG A 32 -14.86 -8.68 1.94
C ARG A 32 -13.67 -8.87 2.88
N GLU A 33 -13.69 -9.94 3.67
CA GLU A 33 -12.61 -10.29 4.60
C GLU A 33 -11.31 -10.60 3.84
N LEU A 34 -11.41 -11.48 2.84
CA LEU A 34 -10.27 -11.84 1.99
C LEU A 34 -9.78 -10.63 1.18
N ALA A 35 -10.69 -9.84 0.62
CA ALA A 35 -10.33 -8.65 -0.16
C ALA A 35 -9.59 -7.59 0.66
N THR A 36 -10.03 -7.36 1.90
CA THR A 36 -9.40 -6.39 2.81
C THR A 36 -8.02 -6.88 3.24
N PHE A 37 -7.93 -8.14 3.68
CA PHE A 37 -6.65 -8.73 4.08
C PHE A 37 -5.66 -8.77 2.90
N GLN A 38 -6.13 -9.21 1.73
CA GLN A 38 -5.28 -9.31 0.54
C GLN A 38 -4.81 -7.94 0.04
N ALA A 39 -5.68 -6.93 0.03
CA ALA A 39 -5.26 -5.58 -0.35
C ALA A 39 -4.20 -5.02 0.61
N GLN A 40 -4.37 -5.27 1.92
CA GLN A 40 -3.45 -4.80 2.94
C GLN A 40 -2.08 -5.48 2.82
N SER A 41 -2.00 -6.81 2.77
CA SER A 41 -0.69 -7.47 2.69
C SER A 41 -0.04 -7.33 1.31
N ALA A 42 -0.80 -7.07 0.23
CA ALA A 42 -0.25 -6.69 -1.07
C ALA A 42 0.45 -5.33 -0.98
N PHE A 43 -0.21 -4.33 -0.41
CA PHE A 43 0.35 -2.99 -0.23
C PHE A 43 1.58 -3.01 0.70
N SER A 44 1.52 -3.77 1.80
CA SER A 44 2.63 -3.90 2.75
C SER A 44 3.76 -4.83 2.27
N GLY A 45 3.57 -5.60 1.20
CA GLY A 45 4.57 -6.51 0.65
C GLY A 45 4.84 -7.79 1.46
N VAL A 46 3.93 -8.17 2.37
CA VAL A 46 4.13 -9.31 3.31
C VAL A 46 3.69 -10.65 2.70
N GLY A 47 2.85 -10.63 1.67
CA GLY A 47 2.31 -11.83 1.02
C GLY A 47 1.14 -12.49 1.77
N PHE A 48 0.68 -13.63 1.26
CA PHE A 48 -0.43 -14.43 1.80
C PHE A 48 -0.14 -15.92 1.65
N THR A 49 -0.98 -16.80 2.20
CA THR A 49 -0.85 -18.25 2.02
C THR A 49 -1.07 -18.67 0.57
N THR A 50 -0.62 -19.88 0.22
CA THR A 50 -0.71 -20.42 -1.15
C THR A 50 -2.15 -20.54 -1.63
N SER A 51 -3.06 -21.00 -0.76
CA SER A 51 -4.50 -21.12 -1.05
C SER A 51 -5.15 -19.77 -1.36
N GLU A 52 -4.81 -18.74 -0.58
CA GLU A 52 -5.31 -17.37 -0.80
C GLU A 52 -4.77 -16.78 -2.12
N SER A 53 -3.51 -17.10 -2.43
CA SER A 53 -2.87 -16.65 -3.66
C SER A 53 -3.52 -17.25 -4.90
N GLU A 54 -3.94 -18.52 -4.87
CA GLU A 54 -4.63 -19.18 -5.98
C GLU A 54 -5.93 -18.45 -6.38
N HIS A 55 -6.70 -17.98 -5.39
CA HIS A 55 -7.91 -17.17 -5.63
C HIS A 55 -7.61 -15.82 -6.30
N VAL A 56 -6.41 -15.29 -6.14
CA VAL A 56 -5.96 -14.04 -6.78
C VAL A 56 -5.41 -14.28 -8.17
N VAL A 57 -4.50 -15.24 -8.32
CA VAL A 57 -3.77 -15.44 -9.58
C VAL A 57 -4.60 -16.10 -10.67
N SER A 58 -5.64 -16.83 -10.30
CA SER A 58 -6.60 -17.45 -11.23
C SER A 58 -7.42 -16.43 -12.02
N HIS A 59 -7.58 -15.20 -11.52
CA HIS A 59 -8.35 -14.14 -12.19
C HIS A 59 -7.45 -13.01 -12.70
N PRO A 60 -7.41 -12.73 -14.02
CA PRO A 60 -6.45 -11.77 -14.60
C PRO A 60 -6.61 -10.34 -14.04
N VAL A 61 -7.84 -9.93 -13.70
CA VAL A 61 -8.11 -8.62 -13.09
C VAL A 61 -7.59 -8.53 -11.66
N ARG A 62 -7.81 -9.55 -10.81
CA ARG A 62 -7.31 -9.60 -9.42
C ARG A 62 -5.79 -9.52 -9.40
N ARG A 63 -5.14 -10.28 -10.29
CA ARG A 63 -3.68 -10.24 -10.48
C ARG A 63 -3.18 -8.84 -10.83
N LYS A 64 -3.91 -8.08 -11.66
CA LYS A 64 -3.53 -6.70 -12.02
C LYS A 64 -3.67 -5.76 -10.82
N ILE A 65 -4.76 -5.85 -10.06
CA ILE A 65 -4.99 -5.03 -8.85
C ILE A 65 -3.87 -5.26 -7.83
N ILE A 66 -3.58 -6.51 -7.51
CA ILE A 66 -2.54 -6.87 -6.52
C ILE A 66 -1.16 -6.41 -6.98
N ARG A 67 -0.82 -6.57 -8.27
CA ARG A 67 0.44 -6.07 -8.83
C ARG A 67 0.60 -4.56 -8.66
N ILE A 68 -0.46 -3.80 -8.90
CA ILE A 68 -0.45 -2.34 -8.72
C ILE A 68 -0.30 -2.00 -7.24
N LEU A 69 -1.03 -2.65 -6.34
CA LEU A 69 -0.91 -2.43 -4.90
C LEU A 69 0.50 -2.69 -4.38
N MET A 70 1.13 -3.79 -4.80
CA MET A 70 2.51 -4.12 -4.45
C MET A 70 3.51 -3.07 -4.96
N PHE A 71 3.34 -2.63 -6.21
CA PHE A 71 4.20 -1.61 -6.80
C PHE A 71 4.05 -0.26 -6.07
N VAL A 72 2.81 0.18 -5.87
CA VAL A 72 2.52 1.46 -5.20
C VAL A 72 2.94 1.44 -3.74
N GLY A 73 2.71 0.34 -3.03
CA GLY A 73 3.10 0.19 -1.63
C GLY A 73 4.60 0.27 -1.44
N SER A 74 5.37 -0.55 -2.18
CA SER A 74 6.83 -0.53 -2.11
C SER A 74 7.43 0.81 -2.58
N ALA A 75 7.12 1.25 -3.80
CA ALA A 75 7.68 2.48 -4.36
C ALA A 75 7.21 3.74 -3.61
N GLY A 76 5.93 3.79 -3.23
CA GLY A 76 5.31 4.92 -2.54
C GLY A 76 5.85 5.11 -1.13
N ILE A 77 5.91 4.04 -0.32
CA ILE A 77 6.43 4.13 1.05
C ILE A 77 7.92 4.48 1.03
N THR A 78 8.72 3.83 0.18
CA THR A 78 10.17 4.12 0.10
C THR A 78 10.43 5.57 -0.31
N SER A 79 9.70 6.09 -1.31
CA SER A 79 9.86 7.48 -1.76
C SER A 79 9.41 8.49 -0.70
N ALA A 80 8.31 8.23 -0.02
CA ALA A 80 7.82 9.06 1.08
C ALA A 80 8.82 9.10 2.25
N MET A 81 9.37 7.94 2.62
CA MET A 81 10.40 7.83 3.65
C MET A 81 11.67 8.61 3.28
N ALA A 82 12.18 8.47 2.06
CA ALA A 82 13.34 9.22 1.60
C ALA A 82 13.11 10.74 1.68
N THR A 83 11.92 11.19 1.25
CA THR A 83 11.54 12.62 1.30
C THR A 83 11.47 13.14 2.74
N LEU A 84 10.88 12.37 3.65
CA LEU A 84 10.81 12.74 5.06
C LEU A 84 12.22 12.87 5.67
N VAL A 85 13.09 11.88 5.45
CA VAL A 85 14.48 11.90 5.94
C VAL A 85 15.24 13.12 5.41
N LEU A 86 15.19 13.38 4.11
CA LEU A 86 15.84 14.55 3.50
C LEU A 86 15.33 15.86 4.10
N THR A 87 14.02 15.95 4.34
CA THR A 87 13.41 17.13 4.98
C THR A 87 13.97 17.35 6.38
N PHE A 88 14.14 16.29 7.17
CA PHE A 88 14.70 16.39 8.54
C PHE A 88 16.19 16.75 8.53
N ILE A 89 16.99 16.17 7.63
CA ILE A 89 18.42 16.49 7.52
C ILE A 89 18.61 17.96 7.17
N ASN A 90 17.84 18.50 6.22
CA ASN A 90 17.92 19.90 5.79
C ASN A 90 17.42 20.91 6.84
N GLN A 91 16.75 20.47 7.92
CA GLN A 91 16.35 21.34 9.03
C GLN A 91 17.42 21.40 10.13
N SER A 92 18.48 20.59 10.05
CA SER A 92 19.60 20.61 10.99
C SER A 92 20.44 21.86 10.72
N PRO A 93 20.66 22.77 11.69
CA PRO A 93 21.51 23.94 11.46
C PRO A 93 22.90 23.46 11.02
N HIS A 94 23.37 23.94 9.87
CA HIS A 94 24.78 23.84 9.52
C HIS A 94 25.55 24.69 10.55
N GLU A 95 26.29 24.03 11.45
CA GLU A 95 27.50 24.64 12.02
C GLU A 95 28.57 24.75 10.94
#